data_AF-A0A384IPS7-F1
#
_entry.id   AF-A0A384IPS7-F1
#
_cell.length_a   1.000
_cell.length_b   1.000
_cell.length_c   1.000
_cell.angle_alpha   90.00
_cell.angle_beta   90.00
_cell.angle_gamma   90.00
#
_symmetry.space_group_name_H-M   'P 1'
#
loop_
_entity.id
_entity.type
_entity.pdbx_description
1 polymer ?
#
loop_
_entity_poly.entity_id
_entity_poly.type
_entity_poly.pdbx_seq_one_letter_code
_entity_poly.pdbx_strand_id
1 'polypeptide(L)'
;METADEEIERLEAERHSYSETFKNTSEADTVTRAHLQSEMDRRTARIQELQQHQPLGFFARWGLRAAAIAAVWGAFEFGPWWVKVGLGLLAAFLAFYSLG
;
A
#
# COMPACT_ATOMS: atom_id res chain seq x y z
N MET A 1 -10.29 8.88 17.98
CA MET A 1 -9.67 9.33 16.72
C MET A 1 -9.80 8.15 15.78
N GLU A 2 -10.52 8.32 14.68
CA GLU A 2 -10.57 7.32 13.61
C GLU A 2 -9.17 7.19 13.02
N THR A 3 -8.69 5.96 12.87
CA THR A 3 -7.35 5.69 12.30
C THR A 3 -7.40 5.81 10.78
N ALA A 4 -6.25 6.07 10.14
CA ALA A 4 -6.19 6.16 8.68
C ALA A 4 -6.67 4.87 7.99
N ASP A 5 -6.48 3.70 8.61
CA ASP A 5 -6.99 2.42 8.12
C ASP A 5 -8.52 2.33 8.20
N GLU A 6 -9.12 2.76 9.31
CA GLU A 6 -10.58 2.79 9.47
C GLU A 6 -11.24 3.77 8.48
N GLU A 7 -10.60 4.92 8.22
CA GLU A 7 -11.09 5.88 7.21
C GLU A 7 -11.02 5.30 5.80
N ILE A 8 -9.95 4.57 5.46
CA ILE A 8 -9.81 3.88 4.16
C ILE A 8 -10.88 2.80 4.01
N GLU A 9 -11.10 1.96 5.02
CA GLU A 9 -12.11 0.89 4.99
C GLU A 9 -13.52 1.47 4.79
N ARG A 10 -13.85 2.55 5.49
CA ARG A 10 -15.12 3.27 5.30
C ARG A 10 -15.26 3.81 3.86
N LEU A 11 -14.22 4.47 3.35
CA LEU A 11 -14.22 5.03 1.99
C LEU A 11 -14.31 3.94 0.91
N GLU A 12 -13.71 2.77 1.13
CA GLU A 12 -13.83 1.61 0.24
C GLU A 12 -15.23 1.02 0.25
N ALA A 13 -15.85 0.89 1.42
CA ALA A 13 -17.23 0.43 1.56
C ALA A 13 -18.21 1.39 0.87
N GLU A 14 -18.03 2.70 1.05
CA GLU A 14 -18.82 3.71 0.34
C GLU A 14 -18.63 3.62 -1.18
N ARG A 15 -17.37 3.56 -1.66
CA ARG A 15 -17.06 3.42 -3.08
C ARG A 15 -17.71 2.15 -3.67
N HIS A 16 -17.71 1.04 -2.92
CA HIS A 16 -18.35 -0.20 -3.35
C HIS A 16 -19.86 -0.03 -3.50
N SER A 17 -20.51 0.64 -2.55
CA SER A 17 -21.95 0.97 -2.64
C SER A 17 -22.28 1.82 -3.88
N TYR A 18 -21.48 2.84 -4.18
CA TYR A 18 -21.64 3.67 -5.38
C TYR A 18 -21.40 2.86 -6.67
N SER A 19 -20.40 1.97 -6.68
CA SER A 19 -20.14 1.06 -7.80
C SER A 19 -21.31 0.12 -8.07
N GLU A 20 -21.89 -0.50 -7.04
CA GLU A 20 -23.07 -1.35 -7.21
C GLU A 20 -24.28 -0.55 -7.72
N THR A 21 -24.46 0.67 -7.23
CA THR A 21 -25.49 1.58 -7.73
C THR A 21 -25.25 1.94 -9.19
N PHE A 22 -24.01 2.20 -9.59
CA PHE A 22 -23.63 2.52 -10.97
C PHE A 22 -23.89 1.36 -11.93
N LYS A 23 -23.55 0.13 -11.53
CA LYS A 23 -23.84 -1.08 -12.32
C LYS A 23 -25.34 -1.28 -12.56
N ASN A 24 -26.15 -0.94 -11.56
CA ASN A 24 -27.61 -1.05 -11.63
C ASN A 24 -28.28 0.18 -12.25
N THR A 25 -27.53 1.25 -12.53
CA THR A 25 -28.04 2.46 -13.19
C THR A 25 -28.02 2.28 -14.70
N SER A 26 -29.18 2.51 -15.33
CA SER A 26 -29.35 2.43 -16.79
C SER A 26 -28.29 3.23 -17.55
N GLU A 27 -27.74 2.65 -18.62
CA GLU A 27 -26.76 3.31 -19.50
C GLU A 27 -27.31 4.59 -20.16
N ALA A 28 -28.64 4.68 -20.30
CA ALA A 28 -29.31 5.86 -20.83
C ALA A 28 -29.33 7.05 -19.84
N ASP A 29 -29.17 6.78 -18.53
CA ASP A 29 -29.11 7.82 -17.50
C ASP A 29 -27.66 8.32 -17.31
N THR A 30 -27.21 9.06 -18.31
CA THR A 30 -25.84 9.58 -18.40
C THR A 30 -25.49 10.54 -17.27
N VAL A 31 -26.46 11.32 -16.77
CA VAL A 31 -26.25 12.31 -15.69
C VAL A 31 -26.01 11.59 -14.36
N THR A 32 -26.88 10.64 -14.00
CA THR A 32 -26.73 9.88 -12.76
C THR A 32 -25.45 9.04 -12.79
N ARG A 33 -25.12 8.43 -13.94
CA ARG A 33 -23.85 7.69 -14.10
C ARG A 33 -22.62 8.58 -13.96
N ALA A 34 -22.62 9.77 -14.57
CA ALA A 34 -21.51 10.71 -14.42
C ALA A 34 -21.34 11.18 -12.97
N HIS A 35 -22.45 11.41 -12.26
CA HIS A 35 -22.40 11.77 -10.84
C HIS A 35 -21.82 10.63 -9.98
N LEU A 36 -22.30 9.40 -10.15
CA LEU A 36 -21.80 8.22 -9.44
C LEU A 36 -20.32 7.96 -9.72
N GLN A 37 -19.89 8.12 -10.98
CA GLN A 37 -18.48 8.02 -11.37
C GLN A 37 -17.63 9.08 -10.65
N SER A 38 -18.07 10.34 -10.63
CA SER A 38 -17.38 11.42 -9.93
C SER A 38 -17.25 11.15 -8.43
N GLU A 39 -18.28 10.59 -7.79
CA GLU A 39 -18.27 10.25 -6.37
C GLU A 39 -17.33 9.07 -6.04
N MET A 40 -17.21 8.10 -6.95
CA MET A 40 -16.23 7.01 -6.85
C MET A 40 -14.80 7.51 -7.04
N ASP A 41 -14.57 8.40 -8.00
CA ASP A 41 -13.25 8.97 -8.29
C ASP A 41 -12.77 9.84 -7.12
N ARG A 42 -13.66 10.65 -6.54
CA ARG A 42 -13.37 11.46 -5.34
C ARG A 42 -12.91 10.61 -4.15
N ARG A 43 -13.61 9.51 -3.88
CA ARG A 43 -13.24 8.59 -2.79
C ARG A 43 -11.95 7.85 -3.09
N THR A 44 -11.73 7.46 -4.34
CA THR A 44 -10.48 6.83 -4.77
C THR A 44 -9.28 7.77 -4.59
N ALA A 45 -9.43 9.05 -4.96
CA ALA A 45 -8.40 10.06 -4.74
C ALA A 45 -8.11 10.25 -3.24
N ARG A 46 -9.15 10.26 -2.39
CA ARG A 46 -8.99 10.37 -0.94
C ARG A 46 -8.29 9.15 -0.33
N ILE A 47 -8.63 7.94 -0.77
CA ILE A 47 -7.94 6.71 -0.37
C ILE A 47 -6.46 6.77 -0.77
N GLN A 48 -6.15 7.20 -1.99
CA GLN A 48 -4.76 7.33 -2.45
C GLN A 48 -3.97 8.36 -1.63
N GLU A 49 -4.59 9.49 -1.27
CA GLU A 49 -3.97 10.50 -0.40
C GLU A 49 -3.66 9.91 0.98
N LEU A 50 -4.62 9.20 1.58
CA LEU A 50 -4.43 8.53 2.87
C LEU A 50 -3.34 7.45 2.80
N GLN A 51 -3.29 6.68 1.69
CA GLN A 51 -2.26 5.66 1.47
C GLN A 51 -0.86 6.25 1.23
N GLN A 52 -0.75 7.41 0.55
CA GLN A 52 0.55 8.08 0.35
C GLN A 52 1.14 8.61 1.66
N HIS A 53 0.28 8.98 2.61
CA HIS A 53 0.69 9.44 3.93
C HIS A 53 0.82 8.31 4.96
N GLN A 54 0.50 7.06 4.60
CA GLN A 54 0.69 5.94 5.51
C GLN A 54 2.18 5.57 5.61
N PRO A 55 2.72 5.46 6.84
CA PRO A 55 4.02 4.84 7.03
C PRO A 55 3.96 3.39 6.54
N LEU A 56 5.08 2.88 6.00
CA LEU A 56 5.19 1.58 5.34
C LEU A 56 4.20 0.53 5.89
N GLY A 57 3.27 0.09 5.04
CA GLY A 57 2.25 -0.88 5.42
C GLY A 57 2.86 -2.15 6.04
N PHE A 58 2.10 -2.82 6.91
CA PHE A 58 2.57 -3.98 7.69
C PHE A 58 3.35 -5.00 6.84
N PHE A 59 2.82 -5.38 5.67
CA PHE A 59 3.47 -6.31 4.75
C PHE A 59 4.79 -5.79 4.16
N ALA A 60 4.89 -4.49 3.88
CA ALA A 60 6.12 -3.88 3.38
C ALA A 60 7.22 -3.90 4.44
N ARG A 61 6.88 -3.62 5.71
CA ARG A 61 7.83 -3.74 6.84
C ARG A 61 8.29 -5.18 7.06
N TRP A 62 7.39 -6.16 6.99
CA TRP A 62 7.77 -7.58 7.10
C TRP A 62 8.59 -8.07 5.91
N GLY A 63 8.28 -7.62 4.69
CA GLY A 63 9.07 -7.90 3.50
C GLY A 63 10.49 -7.34 3.60
N LEU A 64 10.64 -6.10 4.07
CA LEU A 64 11.94 -5.49 4.36
C LEU A 64 12.74 -6.28 5.41
N ARG A 65 12.08 -6.75 6.47
CA ARG A 65 12.72 -7.59 7.51
C ARG A 65 13.13 -8.97 6.97
N ALA A 66 12.28 -9.62 6.18
CA ALA A 66 12.60 -10.89 5.55
C ALA A 66 13.77 -10.76 4.57
N ALA A 67 13.79 -9.70 3.77
CA ALA A 67 14.89 -9.38 2.87
C ALA A 67 16.19 -9.08 3.63
N ALA A 68 16.12 -8.39 4.77
CA ALA A 68 17.28 -8.17 5.64
C ALA A 68 17.82 -9.49 6.22
N ILE A 69 16.94 -10.39 6.67
CA ILE A 69 17.34 -11.72 7.19
C ILE A 69 17.96 -12.56 6.06
N ALA A 70 17.36 -12.56 4.87
CA ALA A 70 17.89 -13.28 3.70
C ALA A 70 19.25 -12.72 3.27
N ALA A 71 19.46 -11.40 3.34
CA ALA A 71 20.74 -10.78 3.04
C ALA A 71 21.82 -11.16 4.08
N VAL A 72 21.47 -11.18 5.38
CA VAL A 72 22.39 -11.63 6.45
C VAL A 72 22.72 -13.11 6.31
N TRP A 73 21.74 -13.95 5.98
CA TRP A 73 21.94 -15.38 5.74
C TRP A 73 22.82 -15.63 4.51
N GLY A 74 22.56 -14.93 3.41
CA GLY A 74 23.39 -14.97 2.20
C GLY A 74 24.81 -14.44 2.42
N ALA A 75 25.03 -13.54 3.38
CA ALA A 75 26.37 -13.08 3.76
C ALA A 75 27.15 -14.15 4.55
N PHE A 76 26.45 -15.12 5.15
CA PHE A 76 27.04 -16.24 5.87
C PHE A 76 27.44 -17.40 4.95
N GLU A 77 26.77 -17.54 3.81
CA GLU A 77 27.15 -18.49 2.76
C GLU A 77 28.51 -18.09 2.15
N PHE A 78 29.35 -19.09 1.82
CA PHE A 78 30.73 -18.85 1.39
C PHE A 78 30.77 -17.99 0.11
N GLY A 79 31.27 -16.77 0.26
CA GLY A 79 31.46 -15.81 -0.83
C GLY A 79 32.55 -14.79 -0.50
N PRO A 80 33.03 -14.04 -1.50
CA PRO A 80 34.08 -13.05 -1.32
C PRO A 80 33.73 -12.00 -0.25
N TRP A 81 34.72 -11.52 0.49
CA TRP A 81 34.52 -10.60 1.63
C TRP A 81 33.77 -9.31 1.26
N TRP A 82 33.88 -8.84 0.02
CA TRP A 82 33.18 -7.66 -0.50
C TRP A 82 31.66 -7.88 -0.64
N VAL A 83 31.21 -9.12 -0.91
CA VAL A 83 29.78 -9.47 -0.97
C VAL A 83 29.14 -9.39 0.42
N LYS A 84 29.88 -9.77 1.46
CA LYS A 84 29.43 -9.69 2.86
C LYS A 84 29.25 -8.24 3.31
N VAL A 85 30.17 -7.35 2.91
CA VAL A 85 30.07 -5.90 3.19
C VAL A 85 28.86 -5.30 2.46
N GLY A 86 28.66 -5.65 1.19
CA GLY A 86 27.49 -5.20 0.41
C GLY A 86 26.15 -5.69 1.00
N LEU A 87 26.06 -6.96 1.38
CA LEU A 87 24.85 -7.52 2.00
C LEU A 87 24.60 -6.97 3.41
N GLY A 88 25.64 -6.70 4.19
CA GLY A 88 25.50 -6.03 5.50
C GLY A 88 24.98 -4.60 5.37
N LEU A 89 25.48 -3.83 4.41
CA LEU A 89 24.96 -2.49 4.11
C LEU A 89 23.53 -2.52 3.58
N LEU A 90 23.20 -3.48 2.71
CA LEU A 90 21.84 -3.68 2.23
C LEU A 90 20.89 -4.05 3.37
N ALA A 91 21.29 -4.97 4.26
CA ALA A 91 20.49 -5.33 5.43
C ALA A 91 20.28 -4.14 6.38
N ALA A 92 21.32 -3.34 6.63
CA ALA A 92 21.22 -2.13 7.44
C ALA A 92 20.29 -1.09 6.80
N PHE A 93 20.37 -0.92 5.47
CA PHE A 93 19.49 -0.05 4.71
C PHE A 93 18.03 -0.51 4.78
N LEU A 94 17.75 -1.79 4.54
CA LEU A 94 16.40 -2.35 4.60
C LEU A 94 15.83 -2.29 6.04
N ALA A 95 16.66 -2.54 7.06
CA ALA A 95 16.26 -2.43 8.45
C ALA A 95 15.93 -0.99 8.85
N PHE A 96 16.76 -0.02 8.42
CA PHE A 96 16.52 1.41 8.63
C PHE A 96 15.20 1.86 8.00
N TYR A 97 14.92 1.48 6.75
CA TYR A 97 13.65 1.78 6.11
C TYR A 97 12.46 1.05 6.76
N SER A 98 12.66 -0.12 7.36
CA SER A 98 11.58 -0.84 8.08
C SER A 98 11.16 -0.22 9.42
N LEU A 99 11.94 0.74 9.94
CA LEU A 99 11.66 1.47 11.19
C LEU A 99 10.79 2.72 10.98
N GLY A 100 10.66 3.18 9.73
CA GLY A 100 9.68 4.21 9.32
C GLY A 100 8.28 3.63 9.17
#